data_AF-G7WF72-F1
#
_entry.id   AF-G7WF72-F1
#
_cell.length_a   1.000
_cell.length_b   1.000
_cell.length_c   1.000
_cell.angle_alpha   90.00
_cell.angle_beta   90.00
_cell.angle_gamma   90.00
#
_symmetry.space_group_name_H-M   'P 1'
#
loop_
_entity.id
_entity.type
_entity.pdbx_description
1 polymer ?
#
loop_
_entity_poly.entity_id
_entity_poly.type
_entity_poly.pdbx_seq_one_letter_code
_entity_poly.pdbx_strand_id
1 'polypeptide(L)' 'MTMDQFSEWVQSVFDSCNIHNELETRELIIEVMRKFHSLYKSI' A
#
# COMPACT_ATOMS: atom_id res chain seq x y z
N MET A 1 -5.46 -9.08 -8.33
CA MET A 1 -5.63 -9.01 -6.86
C MET A 1 -7.03 -8.50 -6.60
N THR A 2 -7.79 -9.20 -5.76
CA THR A 2 -9.10 -8.73 -5.28
C THR A 2 -8.92 -7.59 -4.26
N MET A 3 -10.00 -6.88 -3.92
CA MET A 3 -9.93 -5.84 -2.88
C MET A 3 -9.57 -6.39 -1.50
N ASP A 4 -9.96 -7.62 -1.19
CA ASP A 4 -9.59 -8.29 0.07
C ASP A 4 -8.08 -8.57 0.11
N GLN A 5 -7.53 -9.16 -0.97
CA GLN A 5 -6.09 -9.40 -1.12
C GLN A 5 -5.28 -8.09 -1.09
N PHE A 6 -5.84 -7.00 -1.61
CA PHE A 6 -5.23 -5.68 -1.52
C PHE A 6 -5.18 -5.18 -0.09
N SER A 7 -6.27 -5.32 0.66
CA SER A 7 -6.36 -4.87 2.05
C SER A 7 -5.39 -5.64 2.95
N GLU A 8 -5.29 -6.97 2.78
CA GLU A 8 -4.31 -7.80 3.48
C GLU A 8 -2.87 -7.41 3.15
N TRP A 9 -2.58 -7.14 1.87
CA TRP A 9 -1.26 -6.68 1.44
C TRP A 9 -0.92 -5.33 2.06
N VAL A 10 -1.84 -4.36 2.04
CA VAL A 10 -1.66 -3.04 2.69
C VAL A 10 -1.34 -3.22 4.16
N GLN A 11 -2.12 -4.02 4.88
CA GLN A 11 -1.86 -4.27 6.30
C GLN A 11 -0.46 -4.84 6.52
N SER A 12 -0.07 -5.87 5.76
CA SER A 12 1.24 -6.51 5.89
C SER A 12 2.41 -5.56 5.66
N VAL A 13 2.31 -4.62 4.70
CA VAL A 13 3.41 -3.69 4.43
C VAL A 13 3.49 -2.57 5.48
N PHE A 14 2.35 -2.11 6.00
CA PHE A 14 2.32 -1.14 7.09
C PHE A 14 2.81 -1.75 8.42
N ASP A 15 2.48 -3.01 8.71
CA ASP A 15 2.97 -3.72 9.91
C ASP A 15 4.51 -3.85 9.92
N SER A 16 5.13 -3.88 8.74
CA SER A 16 6.59 -3.94 8.58
C SER A 16 7.27 -2.57 8.54
N CYS A 17 6.49 -1.48 8.47
CA CYS A 17 7.00 -0.13 8.30
C CYS A 17 7.30 0.53 9.65
N ASN A 18 8.45 1.20 9.74
CA ASN A 18 8.68 2.12 10.85
C ASN A 18 7.89 3.41 10.63
N ILE A 19 6.66 3.45 11.14
CA ILE A 19 5.75 4.59 10.99
C ILE A 19 6.28 5.91 11.61
N HIS A 20 7.30 5.85 12.46
CA HIS A 20 7.95 7.03 13.01
C HIS A 20 9.01 7.63 12.07
N ASN A 21 9.38 6.91 11.01
CA ASN A 21 10.22 7.40 9.93
C ASN A 21 9.35 8.02 8.83
N GLU A 22 9.31 9.35 8.79
CA GLU A 22 8.47 10.10 7.85
C GLU A 22 8.77 9.77 6.38
N LEU A 23 10.04 9.64 6.02
CA LEU A 23 10.44 9.36 4.63
C LEU A 23 9.97 7.99 4.17
N GLU A 24 10.21 6.96 4.98
CA GLU A 24 9.78 5.59 4.72
C GLU A 24 8.25 5.48 4.64
N THR A 25 7.55 6.10 5.59
CA THR A 25 6.09 6.10 5.63
C THR A 25 5.50 6.77 4.39
N ARG A 26 6.09 7.90 3.95
CA ARG A 26 5.66 8.61 2.75
C ARG A 26 5.83 7.74 1.51
N GLU A 27 6.98 7.09 1.35
CA GLU A 27 7.25 6.21 0.21
C GLU A 27 6.25 5.05 0.16
N LEU A 28 5.97 4.44 1.33
CA LEU A 28 5.00 3.35 1.43
C LEU A 28 3.58 3.78 1.01
N ILE A 29 3.11 4.94 1.48
CA ILE A 29 1.81 5.48 1.08
C ILE A 29 1.73 5.68 -0.43
N ILE A 30 2.80 6.22 -1.05
CA ILE A 30 2.85 6.42 -2.50
C ILE A 30 2.76 5.07 -3.23
N GLU A 31 3.46 4.04 -2.75
CA GLU A 31 3.39 2.69 -3.31
C GLU A 31 1.97 2.12 -3.26
N VAL A 32 1.33 2.21 -2.09
CA VAL A 32 -0.05 1.74 -1.87
C VAL A 32 -1.01 2.41 -2.85
N MET A 33 -0.91 3.73 -3.00
CA MET A 33 -1.78 4.50 -3.90
C MET A 33 -1.54 4.17 -5.37
N ARG A 34 -0.28 3.99 -5.78
CA ARG A 34 0.06 3.56 -7.15
C ARG A 34 -0.53 2.18 -7.46
N LYS A 35 -0.41 1.24 -6.52
CA LYS A 35 -0.94 -0.12 -6.68
C LYS A 35 -2.47 -0.13 -6.75
N PHE A 36 -3.13 0.63 -5.88
CA PHE A 36 -4.58 0.83 -5.93
C PHE A 36 -5.04 1.36 -7.29
N HIS A 37 -4.41 2.44 -7.76
CA HIS A 37 -4.75 3.04 -9.05
C HIS A 37 -4.51 2.07 -10.22
N SER A 38 -3.43 1.28 -10.18
CA SER A 38 -3.15 0.26 -11.21
C SER A 38 -4.20 -0.84 -11.25
N LEU A 39 -4.71 -1.26 -10.09
CA LEU A 39 -5.79 -2.25 -10.01
C LEU A 39 -7.10 -1.67 -10.53
N TYR A 40 -7.43 -0.43 -10.15
CA TYR A 40 -8.68 0.22 -10.56
C TYR A 40 -8.72 0.55 -12.06
N LYS A 41 -7.60 0.99 -12.66
CA LYS A 41 -7.52 1.27 -14.11
C LYS A 41 -7.58 0.00 -14.98
N SER A 42 -7.39 -1.17 -14.37
CA SER A 42 -7.44 -2.47 -15.07
C SER A 42 -8.81 -3.15 -14.99
N ILE A 43 -9.80 -2.49 -14.37
CA ILE A 43 -11.22 -2.90 -14.29
C ILE A 43 -12.03 -1.96 -15.18
#